data_AF-A0A2E4NFJ9-F1
#
_entry.id   AF-A0A2E4NFJ9-F1
#
_cell.length_a   1.000
_cell.length_b   1.000
_cell.length_c   1.000
_cell.angle_alpha   90.00
_cell.angle_beta   90.00
_cell.angle_gamma   90.00
#
_symmetry.space_group_name_H-M   'P 1'
#
loop_
_entity.id
_entity.type
_entity.pdbx_description
1 polymer ?
#
loop_
_entity_poly.entity_id
_entity_poly.type
_entity_poly.pdbx_seq_one_letter_code
_entity_poly.pdbx_strand_id
1 'polypeptide(L)'
;MGAAKRYEYEMNNMWVRGSSLRNGLNVLLIAIITIIGFSESVWADACDPEKLSQAEISKEVRKVQTTLMVAALSCGSRDNYNKFIVKFKGVLQRHGQVIERDFIKRYGGVAGKKKLDKYVTALANEASSRSNSDYNAFCSRAGYFYSSLKDKKPRELGSFVSKLQYAASSDTFRPDECKPRKHYSDIGSAGPLGEKATSKIKKKD
;
A
#
# COMPACT_ATOMS: atom_id res chain seq x y z
N MET A 1 -23.59 -19.85 42.69
CA MET A 1 -22.60 -19.39 41.68
C MET A 1 -22.51 -20.45 40.57
N GLY A 2 -23.29 -20.34 39.50
CA GLY A 2 -23.40 -21.45 38.54
C GLY A 2 -24.16 -21.20 37.23
N ALA A 3 -24.42 -19.95 36.85
CA ALA A 3 -25.21 -19.63 35.66
C ALA A 3 -24.38 -19.12 34.46
N ALA A 4 -23.11 -18.73 34.65
CA ALA A 4 -22.34 -18.05 33.59
C ALA A 4 -21.63 -19.01 32.61
N LYS A 5 -21.51 -20.31 32.91
CA LYS A 5 -20.78 -21.28 32.06
C LYS A 5 -21.62 -22.01 31.01
N ARG A 6 -22.91 -21.65 30.86
CA ARG A 6 -23.84 -22.36 29.96
C ARG A 6 -24.07 -21.67 28.61
N TYR A 7 -23.56 -20.45 28.41
CA TYR A 7 -23.81 -19.67 27.18
C TYR A 7 -22.73 -19.78 26.10
N GLU A 8 -21.52 -20.27 26.43
CA GLU A 8 -20.42 -20.41 25.45
C GLU A 8 -20.52 -21.69 24.59
N TYR A 9 -21.45 -22.60 24.86
CA TYR A 9 -21.56 -23.89 24.14
C TYR A 9 -22.55 -23.87 22.96
N GLU A 10 -23.49 -22.92 22.91
CA GLU A 10 -24.58 -22.87 21.92
C GLU A 10 -24.21 -22.12 20.61
N MET A 11 -23.16 -21.29 20.60
CA MET A 11 -22.78 -20.51 19.40
C MET A 11 -21.93 -21.28 18.38
N ASN A 12 -21.40 -22.46 18.72
CA ASN A 12 -20.48 -23.22 17.87
C ASN A 12 -21.16 -24.21 16.90
N ASN A 13 -22.49 -24.30 16.85
CA ASN A 13 -23.21 -25.27 16.01
C ASN A 13 -24.10 -24.66 14.90
N MET A 14 -24.05 -23.35 14.66
CA MET A 14 -24.84 -22.70 13.60
C MET A 14 -24.15 -22.61 12.22
N TRP A 15 -22.98 -23.24 12.05
CA TRP A 15 -22.21 -23.22 10.78
C TRP A 15 -22.27 -24.54 9.99
N VAL A 16 -23.26 -25.40 10.22
CA VAL A 16 -23.44 -26.62 9.41
C VAL A 16 -24.93 -26.96 9.33
N ARG A 17 -25.61 -26.54 8.24
CA ARG A 17 -26.75 -27.23 7.58
C ARG A 17 -27.54 -26.27 6.69
N GLY A 18 -27.44 -26.48 5.38
CA GLY A 18 -28.26 -25.77 4.40
C GLY A 18 -27.99 -26.17 2.97
N SER A 19 -27.85 -27.48 2.69
CA SER A 19 -27.91 -28.00 1.33
C SER A 19 -29.24 -28.72 1.12
N SER A 20 -29.75 -28.60 -0.11
CA SER A 20 -30.84 -29.36 -0.71
C SER A 20 -32.26 -28.89 -0.38
N LEU A 21 -32.98 -28.44 -1.41
CA LEU A 21 -34.26 -29.01 -1.84
C LEU A 21 -34.79 -28.32 -3.11
N ARG A 22 -34.72 -29.10 -4.21
CA ARG A 22 -35.80 -29.41 -5.16
C ARG A 22 -36.47 -28.26 -5.94
N ASN A 23 -36.23 -28.27 -7.25
CA ASN A 23 -37.30 -28.16 -8.25
C ASN A 23 -37.00 -29.16 -9.38
N GLY A 24 -37.99 -30.00 -9.69
CA GLY A 24 -37.90 -31.07 -10.68
C GLY A 24 -38.60 -30.74 -12.01
N LEU A 25 -38.46 -31.69 -12.93
CA LEU A 25 -39.21 -31.89 -14.18
C LEU A 25 -38.86 -30.95 -15.36
N ASN A 26 -38.04 -31.43 -16.30
CA ASN A 26 -38.51 -32.13 -17.51
C ASN A 26 -37.32 -32.45 -18.43
N VAL A 27 -37.07 -33.74 -18.66
CA VAL A 27 -36.14 -34.23 -19.69
C VAL A 27 -36.97 -34.53 -20.94
N LEU A 28 -36.73 -33.79 -22.01
CA LEU A 28 -37.15 -34.20 -23.35
C LEU A 28 -36.02 -33.87 -24.33
N LEU A 29 -35.56 -34.92 -25.01
CA LEU A 29 -34.44 -34.97 -25.93
C LEU A 29 -34.67 -34.09 -27.16
N ILE A 30 -33.76 -33.16 -27.45
CA ILE A 30 -33.47 -32.70 -28.81
C ILE A 30 -31.95 -32.79 -29.00
N ALA A 31 -31.51 -33.79 -29.76
CA ALA A 31 -30.17 -33.86 -30.30
C ALA A 31 -30.18 -33.17 -31.67
N ILE A 32 -29.68 -31.93 -31.77
CA ILE A 32 -29.22 -31.33 -33.03
C ILE A 32 -27.91 -30.58 -32.75
N ILE A 33 -26.88 -30.99 -33.45
CA ILE A 33 -25.50 -30.49 -33.42
C ILE A 33 -25.46 -29.06 -33.98
N THR A 34 -24.95 -28.11 -33.20
CA THR A 34 -24.18 -26.99 -33.77
C THR A 34 -22.85 -26.93 -33.04
N ILE A 35 -21.78 -27.11 -33.81
CA ILE A 35 -20.42 -26.79 -33.42
C ILE A 35 -20.36 -25.26 -33.36
N ILE A 36 -20.82 -24.68 -32.26
CA ILE A 36 -20.40 -23.34 -31.88
C ILE A 36 -19.27 -23.63 -30.90
N GLY A 37 -18.04 -23.45 -31.38
CA GLY A 37 -16.89 -23.50 -30.50
C GLY A 37 -17.22 -22.68 -29.27
N PHE A 38 -17.16 -23.31 -28.10
CA PHE A 38 -16.97 -22.57 -26.87
C PHE A 38 -15.61 -21.90 -27.02
N SER A 39 -15.57 -20.77 -27.72
CA SER A 39 -14.73 -19.68 -27.28
C SER A 39 -15.23 -19.43 -25.87
N GLU A 40 -14.56 -20.02 -24.89
CA GLU A 40 -14.49 -19.40 -23.59
C GLU A 40 -14.05 -17.96 -23.90
N SER A 41 -15.02 -17.05 -23.93
CA SER A 41 -14.74 -15.69 -23.56
C SER A 41 -14.33 -15.86 -22.10
N VAL A 42 -13.04 -16.09 -21.90
CA VAL A 42 -12.38 -15.79 -20.65
C VAL A 42 -12.79 -14.35 -20.43
N TRP A 43 -13.72 -14.19 -19.48
CA TRP A 43 -14.25 -12.91 -19.11
C TRP A 43 -13.07 -11.98 -19.03
N ALA A 44 -13.18 -10.83 -19.69
CA ALA A 44 -12.27 -9.73 -19.44
C ALA A 44 -12.28 -9.54 -17.94
N ASP A 45 -11.23 -10.05 -17.26
CA ASP A 45 -10.93 -9.75 -15.88
C ASP A 45 -10.61 -8.27 -15.95
N ALA A 46 -11.67 -7.47 -15.78
CA ALA A 46 -11.59 -6.04 -15.89
C ALA A 46 -10.46 -5.64 -14.97
N CYS A 47 -9.44 -5.02 -15.54
CA CYS A 47 -8.40 -4.35 -14.78
C CYS A 47 -9.07 -3.21 -14.00
N ASP A 48 -9.79 -3.55 -12.93
CA ASP A 48 -10.19 -2.56 -11.95
C ASP A 48 -8.91 -2.26 -11.18
N PRO A 49 -8.37 -1.04 -11.28
CA PRO A 49 -7.21 -0.68 -10.47
C PRO A 49 -7.56 -0.99 -9.02
N GLU A 50 -6.81 -1.92 -8.42
CA GLU A 50 -7.04 -2.32 -7.04
C GLU A 50 -7.13 -1.06 -6.18
N LYS A 51 -8.29 -0.87 -5.55
CA LYS A 51 -8.50 0.28 -4.67
C LYS A 51 -7.55 0.11 -3.49
N LEU A 52 -6.52 0.97 -3.46
CA LEU A 52 -5.58 1.07 -2.34
C LEU A 52 -6.34 1.04 -1.00
N SER A 53 -5.97 0.09 -0.16
CA SER A 53 -6.49 0.00 1.20
C SER A 53 -6.12 1.24 2.01
N GLN A 54 -6.87 1.53 3.07
CA GLN A 54 -6.53 2.65 3.96
C GLN A 54 -5.13 2.52 4.58
N ALA A 55 -4.65 1.28 4.79
CA ALA A 55 -3.29 1.03 5.28
C ALA A 55 -2.22 1.43 4.25
N GLU A 56 -2.46 1.15 2.98
CA GLU A 56 -1.55 1.51 1.88
C GLU A 56 -1.53 3.01 1.64
N ILE A 57 -2.70 3.66 1.61
CA ILE A 57 -2.77 5.13 1.55
C ILE A 57 -2.00 5.76 2.72
N SER A 58 -2.11 5.18 3.92
CA SER A 58 -1.42 5.69 5.11
C SER A 58 0.10 5.51 5.03
N LYS A 59 0.60 4.43 4.43
CA LYS A 59 2.02 4.24 4.11
C LYS A 59 2.53 5.32 3.17
N GLU A 60 1.76 5.63 2.13
CA GLU A 60 2.15 6.67 1.17
C GLU A 60 2.13 8.06 1.78
N VAL A 61 1.12 8.39 2.59
CA VAL A 61 1.10 9.64 3.36
C VAL A 61 2.32 9.73 4.29
N ARG A 62 2.72 8.64 4.96
CA ARG A 62 3.91 8.61 5.81
C ARG A 62 5.20 8.82 5.02
N LYS A 63 5.33 8.18 3.84
CA LYS A 63 6.46 8.37 2.92
C LYS A 63 6.59 9.82 2.49
N VAL A 64 5.49 10.46 2.09
CA VAL A 64 5.49 11.88 1.71
C VAL A 64 5.88 12.75 2.89
N GLN A 65 5.29 12.54 4.08
CA GLN A 65 5.63 13.30 5.28
C GLN A 65 7.13 13.22 5.59
N THR A 66 7.71 12.02 5.61
CA THR A 66 9.13 11.80 5.88
C THR A 66 10.01 12.43 4.79
N THR A 67 9.64 12.31 3.51
CA THR A 67 10.36 12.91 2.39
C THR A 67 10.41 14.43 2.50
N LEU A 68 9.27 15.06 2.80
CA LEU A 68 9.17 16.51 2.98
C LEU A 68 9.94 17.00 4.20
N MET A 69 9.99 16.21 5.28
CA MET A 69 10.85 16.48 6.43
C MET A 69 12.33 16.50 6.04
N VAL A 70 12.81 15.52 5.27
CA VAL A 70 14.20 15.52 4.77
C VAL A 70 14.44 16.73 3.86
N ALA A 71 13.50 17.07 2.98
CA ALA A 71 13.61 18.28 2.16
C ALA A 71 13.68 19.58 2.98
N ALA A 72 13.01 19.66 4.13
CA ALA A 72 13.16 20.79 5.03
C ALA A 72 14.58 20.92 5.61
N LEU A 73 15.26 19.80 5.84
CA LEU A 73 16.62 19.78 6.36
C LEU A 73 17.65 20.03 5.25
N SER A 74 17.56 19.30 4.14
CA SER A 74 18.53 19.37 3.05
C SER A 74 18.37 20.64 2.21
N CYS A 75 17.13 21.02 1.87
CA CYS A 75 16.83 22.10 0.91
C CYS A 75 16.48 23.45 1.58
N GLY A 76 16.66 23.59 2.89
CA GLY A 76 16.27 24.82 3.62
C GLY A 76 14.76 25.10 3.66
N SER A 77 13.91 24.11 3.38
CA SER A 77 12.45 24.28 3.25
C SER A 77 11.67 24.15 4.58
N ARG A 78 12.27 24.58 5.71
CA ARG A 78 11.67 24.42 7.05
C ARG A 78 10.29 25.06 7.19
N ASP A 79 10.12 26.27 6.66
CA ASP A 79 8.83 26.98 6.74
C ASP A 79 7.72 26.27 5.96
N ASN A 80 8.05 25.69 4.80
CA ASN A 80 7.10 24.92 4.01
C ASN A 80 6.65 23.65 4.76
N TYR A 81 7.60 22.96 5.41
CA TYR A 81 7.28 21.80 6.24
C TYR A 81 6.41 22.18 7.44
N ASN A 82 6.72 23.28 8.14
CA ASN A 82 5.92 23.75 9.27
C ASN A 82 4.48 24.06 8.84
N LYS A 83 4.30 24.76 7.72
CA LYS A 83 2.98 25.03 7.14
C LYS A 83 2.24 23.73 6.79
N PHE A 84 2.94 22.76 6.20
CA PHE A 84 2.39 21.44 5.91
C PHE A 84 1.93 20.71 7.18
N ILE A 85 2.77 20.61 8.20
CA ILE A 85 2.42 19.93 9.46
C ILE A 85 1.24 20.62 10.14
N VAL A 86 1.26 21.96 10.28
CA VAL A 86 0.18 22.71 10.92
C VAL A 86 -1.16 22.48 10.21
N LYS A 87 -1.17 22.57 8.87
CA LYS A 87 -2.38 22.41 8.06
C LYS A 87 -2.93 20.98 8.08
N PHE A 88 -2.06 19.98 8.01
CA PHE A 88 -2.45 18.58 7.84
C PHE A 88 -2.36 17.74 9.12
N LYS A 89 -1.99 18.30 10.29
CA LYS A 89 -1.77 17.57 11.55
C LYS A 89 -2.83 16.52 11.86
N GLY A 90 -4.10 16.88 11.77
CA GLY A 90 -5.21 15.99 12.14
C GLY A 90 -5.34 14.80 11.19
N VAL A 91 -5.11 14.99 9.89
CA VAL A 91 -5.15 13.88 8.92
C VAL A 91 -3.89 13.03 8.98
N LEU A 92 -2.72 13.65 9.24
CA LEU A 92 -1.45 12.94 9.47
C LEU A 92 -1.53 12.02 10.69
N GLN A 93 -2.11 12.50 11.80
CA GLN A 93 -2.34 11.68 12.99
C GLN A 93 -3.23 10.48 12.71
N ARG A 94 -4.34 10.66 11.97
CA ARG A 94 -5.24 9.56 11.60
C ARG A 94 -4.54 8.52 10.73
N HIS A 95 -3.80 8.93 9.70
CA HIS A 95 -3.01 8.00 8.90
C HIS A 95 -1.92 7.30 9.74
N GLY A 96 -1.30 8.01 10.69
CA GLY A 96 -0.38 7.43 11.68
C GLY A 96 -1.00 6.30 12.49
N GLN A 97 -2.21 6.48 13.00
CA GLN A 97 -2.93 5.44 13.74
C GLN A 97 -3.32 4.25 12.84
N VAL A 98 -3.71 4.52 11.59
CA VAL A 98 -4.07 3.45 10.64
C VAL A 98 -2.85 2.58 10.33
N ILE A 99 -1.71 3.18 10.01
CA ILE A 99 -0.49 2.40 9.72
C ILE A 99 0.03 1.68 10.96
N GLU A 100 -0.05 2.29 12.16
CA GLU A 100 0.33 1.61 13.40
C GLU A 100 -0.52 0.36 13.64
N ARG A 101 -1.84 0.46 13.49
CA ARG A 101 -2.73 -0.70 13.61
C ARG A 101 -2.45 -1.78 12.55
N ASP A 102 -2.14 -1.39 11.31
CA ASP A 102 -1.77 -2.35 10.25
C ASP A 102 -0.51 -3.13 10.63
N PHE A 103 0.53 -2.44 11.12
CA PHE A 103 1.78 -3.09 11.55
C PHE A 103 1.58 -3.97 12.80
N ILE A 104 0.80 -3.50 13.79
CA ILE A 104 0.47 -4.32 14.97
C ILE A 104 -0.33 -5.57 14.57
N LYS A 105 -1.29 -5.43 13.66
CA LYS A 105 -2.08 -6.56 13.16
C LYS A 105 -1.22 -7.60 12.43
N ARG A 106 -0.24 -7.15 11.63
CA ARG A 106 0.61 -8.05 10.82
C ARG A 106 1.73 -8.72 11.61
N TYR A 107 2.31 -8.01 12.58
CA TYR A 107 3.54 -8.46 13.24
C TYR A 107 3.40 -8.65 14.76
N GLY A 108 2.22 -8.41 15.33
CA GLY A 108 1.97 -8.43 16.78
C GLY A 108 2.32 -7.10 17.47
N GLY A 109 1.92 -6.94 18.74
CA GLY A 109 2.00 -5.67 19.48
C GLY A 109 3.37 -4.97 19.46
N VAL A 110 4.33 -5.45 20.25
CA VAL A 110 5.65 -4.81 20.37
C VAL A 110 6.47 -4.93 19.08
N ALA A 111 6.43 -6.10 18.44
CA ALA A 111 7.18 -6.35 17.21
C ALA A 111 6.67 -5.49 16.03
N GLY A 112 5.36 -5.25 15.93
CA GLY A 112 4.74 -4.35 14.96
C GLY A 112 5.19 -2.91 15.13
N LYS A 113 5.23 -2.39 16.36
CA LYS A 113 5.78 -1.04 16.62
C LYS A 113 7.25 -0.92 16.20
N LYS A 114 8.09 -1.89 16.58
CA LYS A 114 9.51 -1.92 16.16
C LYS A 114 9.66 -2.00 14.64
N LYS A 115 8.79 -2.73 13.94
CA LYS A 115 8.79 -2.82 12.48
C LYS A 115 8.34 -1.50 11.84
N LEU A 116 7.37 -0.81 12.43
CA LEU A 116 6.94 0.53 11.99
C LEU A 116 8.08 1.54 12.12
N ASP A 117 8.79 1.57 13.24
CA ASP A 117 9.92 2.46 13.43
C ASP A 117 11.02 2.21 12.40
N LYS A 118 11.37 0.93 12.17
CA LYS A 118 12.31 0.54 11.11
C LYS A 118 11.86 0.98 9.73
N TYR A 119 10.56 0.85 9.42
CA TYR A 119 9.99 1.31 8.17
C TYR A 119 10.14 2.83 8.00
N VAL A 120 9.79 3.62 9.02
CA VAL A 120 9.92 5.08 8.97
C VAL A 120 11.38 5.52 8.83
N THR A 121 12.30 4.86 9.53
CA THR A 121 13.74 5.12 9.39
C THR A 121 14.22 4.80 7.98
N ALA A 122 13.76 3.69 7.38
CA ALA A 122 14.10 3.33 6.00
C ALA A 122 13.63 4.40 5.00
N LEU A 123 12.41 4.94 5.18
CA LEU A 123 11.90 6.05 4.37
C LEU A 123 12.78 7.30 4.47
N ALA A 124 13.24 7.64 5.67
CA ALA A 124 14.11 8.80 5.88
C ALA A 124 15.46 8.60 5.18
N ASN A 125 16.07 7.42 5.34
CA ASN A 125 17.34 7.09 4.69
C ASN A 125 17.23 7.09 3.16
N GLU A 126 16.13 6.56 2.62
CA GLU A 126 15.86 6.60 1.18
C GLU A 126 15.74 8.04 0.67
N ALA A 127 14.98 8.89 1.36
CA ALA A 127 14.85 10.30 0.99
C ALA A 127 16.19 11.05 1.06
N SER A 128 17.00 10.80 2.10
CA SER A 128 18.35 11.37 2.24
C SER A 128 19.29 10.90 1.15
N SER A 129 19.24 9.61 0.79
CA SER A 129 20.03 9.06 -0.33
C SER A 129 19.68 9.76 -1.63
N ARG A 130 18.38 9.96 -1.91
CA ARG A 130 17.92 10.70 -3.09
C ARG A 130 18.35 12.17 -3.07
N SER A 131 18.30 12.84 -1.92
CA SER A 131 18.77 14.22 -1.81
C SER A 131 20.28 14.34 -2.04
N ASN A 132 21.06 13.33 -1.66
CA ASN A 132 22.50 13.31 -1.87
C ASN A 132 22.88 12.94 -3.31
N SER A 133 22.10 12.07 -3.97
CA SER A 133 22.37 11.64 -5.34
C SER A 133 22.06 12.73 -6.37
N ASP A 134 20.96 13.46 -6.19
CA ASP A 134 20.57 14.57 -7.06
C ASP A 134 19.82 15.63 -6.25
N TYR A 135 20.60 16.51 -5.63
CA TYR A 135 20.10 17.57 -4.77
C TYR A 135 19.10 18.49 -5.49
N ASN A 136 19.43 18.93 -6.71
CA ASN A 136 18.61 19.89 -7.44
C ASN A 136 17.26 19.30 -7.83
N ALA A 137 17.23 18.08 -8.39
CA ALA A 137 15.98 17.43 -8.75
C ALA A 137 15.13 17.11 -7.51
N PHE A 138 15.76 16.66 -6.42
CA PHE A 138 15.06 16.39 -5.17
C PHE A 138 14.40 17.64 -4.58
N CYS A 139 15.15 18.74 -4.45
CA CYS A 139 14.64 19.99 -3.90
C CYS A 139 13.57 20.63 -4.79
N SER A 140 13.76 20.60 -6.11
CA SER A 140 12.77 21.07 -7.08
C SER A 140 11.45 20.29 -6.94
N ARG A 141 11.50 18.96 -6.92
CA ARG A 141 10.32 18.11 -6.74
C ARG A 141 9.62 18.34 -5.40
N ALA A 142 10.37 18.50 -4.31
CA ALA A 142 9.80 18.84 -3.01
C ALA A 142 9.09 20.21 -3.04
N GLY A 143 9.69 21.22 -3.70
CA GLY A 143 9.09 22.54 -3.90
C GLY A 143 7.76 22.50 -4.66
N TYR A 144 7.70 21.72 -5.74
CA TYR A 144 6.45 21.48 -6.48
C TYR A 144 5.40 20.79 -5.60
N PHE A 145 5.81 19.81 -4.79
CA PHE A 145 4.91 19.11 -3.89
C PHE A 145 4.31 20.05 -2.83
N TYR A 146 5.15 20.87 -2.19
CA TYR A 146 4.68 21.88 -1.24
C TYR A 146 3.69 22.85 -1.86
N SER A 147 3.99 23.32 -3.08
CA SER A 147 3.10 24.22 -3.82
C SER A 147 1.76 23.56 -4.13
N SER A 148 1.77 22.30 -4.57
CA SER A 148 0.56 21.54 -4.90
C SER A 148 -0.37 21.30 -3.70
N LEU A 149 0.19 21.26 -2.48
CA LEU A 149 -0.55 21.09 -1.24
C LEU A 149 -1.19 22.39 -0.70
N LYS A 150 -0.76 23.57 -1.18
CA LYS A 150 -1.26 24.86 -0.69
C LYS A 150 -2.78 24.99 -0.84
N ASP A 151 -3.34 24.46 -1.91
CA ASP A 151 -4.78 24.57 -2.21
C ASP A 151 -5.59 23.34 -1.79
N LYS A 152 -4.93 22.29 -1.26
CA LYS A 152 -5.61 21.04 -0.87
C LYS A 152 -6.20 21.13 0.53
N LYS A 153 -7.43 20.66 0.74
CA LYS A 153 -8.01 20.56 2.09
C LYS A 153 -7.41 19.35 2.83
N PRO A 154 -7.39 19.36 4.17
CA PRO A 154 -6.83 18.24 4.94
C PRO A 154 -7.40 16.86 4.58
N ARG A 155 -8.71 16.79 4.30
CA ARG A 155 -9.39 15.54 3.89
C ARG A 155 -8.95 14.99 2.53
N GLU A 156 -8.31 15.81 1.70
CA GLU A 156 -7.87 15.45 0.36
C GLU A 156 -6.43 14.92 0.33
N LEU A 157 -5.70 14.97 1.46
CA LEU A 157 -4.29 14.57 1.48
C LEU A 157 -4.10 13.12 1.02
N GLY A 158 -4.87 12.19 1.58
CA GLY A 158 -4.74 10.76 1.26
C GLY A 158 -4.98 10.48 -0.23
N SER A 159 -6.06 11.02 -0.80
CA SER A 159 -6.40 10.83 -2.21
C SER A 159 -5.44 11.56 -3.15
N PHE A 160 -4.91 12.72 -2.75
CA PHE A 160 -3.88 13.43 -3.51
C PHE A 160 -2.58 12.63 -3.58
N VAL A 161 -2.11 12.12 -2.45
CA VAL A 161 -0.86 11.35 -2.35
C VAL A 161 -0.98 10.01 -3.09
N SER A 162 -2.10 9.30 -2.95
CA SER A 162 -2.29 7.98 -3.58
C SER A 162 -2.35 8.08 -5.11
N LYS A 163 -2.94 9.15 -5.67
CA LYS A 163 -2.97 9.38 -7.12
C LYS A 163 -1.59 9.63 -7.71
N LEU A 164 -0.70 10.30 -6.98
CA LEU A 164 0.68 10.53 -7.44
C LEU A 164 1.49 9.23 -7.53
N GLN A 165 1.25 8.28 -6.61
CA GLN A 165 1.85 6.94 -6.72
C GLN A 165 1.30 6.17 -7.91
N TYR A 166 -0.02 6.20 -8.09
CA TYR A 166 -0.66 5.53 -9.23
C TYR A 166 -0.12 6.08 -10.55
N ALA A 167 0.02 7.41 -10.69
CA ALA A 167 0.62 8.05 -11.86
C ALA A 167 2.10 7.64 -12.08
N ALA A 168 2.91 7.61 -11.01
CA ALA A 168 4.30 7.17 -11.11
C ALA A 168 4.45 5.68 -11.46
N SER A 169 3.46 4.85 -11.12
CA SER A 169 3.42 3.44 -11.49
C SER A 169 2.77 3.18 -12.86
N SER A 170 1.88 4.06 -13.32
CA SER A 170 1.12 3.89 -14.57
C SER A 170 1.96 4.16 -15.82
N ASP A 171 3.04 4.95 -15.71
CA ASP A 171 3.99 5.13 -16.81
C ASP A 171 4.75 3.83 -17.16
N THR A 172 4.63 2.80 -16.31
CA THR A 172 5.13 1.44 -16.58
C THR A 172 4.01 0.40 -16.72
N PHE A 173 2.75 0.84 -16.85
CA PHE A 173 1.60 -0.05 -17.05
C PHE A 173 1.61 -0.57 -18.49
N ARG A 174 2.11 -1.80 -18.64
CA ARG A 174 1.95 -2.60 -19.84
C ARG A 174 0.64 -3.41 -19.69
N PRO A 175 -0.35 -3.24 -20.58
CA PRO A 175 -1.64 -3.94 -20.52
C PRO A 175 -1.54 -5.48 -20.49
N ASP A 176 -0.39 -6.00 -20.91
CA ASP A 176 -0.04 -7.40 -21.09
C ASP A 176 0.38 -8.13 -19.78
N GLU A 177 0.57 -7.41 -18.66
CA GLU A 177 0.93 -8.02 -17.38
C GLU A 177 -0.04 -7.63 -16.26
N CYS A 178 -1.20 -8.30 -16.21
CA CYS A 178 -2.12 -8.27 -15.06
C CYS A 178 -1.55 -9.03 -13.85
N LYS A 179 -0.41 -8.57 -13.34
CA LYS A 179 0.11 -8.99 -12.04
C LYS A 179 0.26 -7.74 -11.19
N PRO A 180 -0.37 -7.65 -10.01
CA PRO A 180 -0.10 -6.55 -9.10
C PRO A 180 1.41 -6.51 -8.87
N ARG A 181 2.04 -5.39 -9.26
CA ARG A 181 3.44 -5.14 -8.90
C ARG A 181 3.49 -5.19 -7.38
N LYS A 182 4.39 -6.03 -6.84
CA LYS A 182 4.69 -6.15 -5.40
C LYS A 182 4.49 -4.82 -4.70
N HIS A 183 3.44 -4.74 -3.89
CA HIS A 183 3.13 -3.55 -3.10
C HIS A 183 4.32 -3.32 -2.14
N TYR A 184 4.59 -2.10 -1.68
CA TYR A 184 5.76 -1.82 -0.80
C TYR A 184 5.86 -2.79 0.41
N SER A 185 4.75 -3.39 0.84
CA SER A 185 4.70 -4.46 1.87
C SER A 185 5.41 -5.77 1.50
N ASP A 186 5.71 -6.02 0.22
CA ASP A 186 6.39 -7.21 -0.28
C ASP A 186 7.90 -6.99 -0.45
N ILE A 187 8.41 -5.79 -0.09
CA ILE A 187 9.83 -5.56 0.19
C ILE A 187 10.12 -6.15 1.58
N GLY A 188 9.93 -7.47 1.68
CA GLY A 188 10.68 -8.29 2.60
C GLY A 188 12.14 -8.30 2.11
N SER A 189 13.03 -7.85 2.98
CA SER A 189 14.48 -8.11 2.97
C SER A 189 15.36 -7.29 2.02
N ALA A 190 14.85 -6.69 0.95
CA ALA A 190 15.66 -5.80 0.10
C ALA A 190 15.50 -4.34 0.56
N GLY A 191 16.25 -3.94 1.59
CA GLY A 191 16.40 -2.50 1.88
C GLY A 191 16.96 -1.74 0.66
N PRO A 192 17.03 -0.40 0.69
CA PRO A 192 17.67 0.41 -0.36
C PRO A 192 19.20 0.20 -0.46
N LEU A 193 19.75 -0.80 0.22
CA LEU A 193 21.00 -1.43 -0.19
C LEU A 193 20.65 -2.44 -1.29
N GLY A 194 20.60 -1.94 -2.52
CA GLY A 194 20.75 -2.82 -3.67
C GLY A 194 21.96 -3.72 -3.43
N GLU A 195 21.79 -4.99 -3.74
CA GLU A 195 22.89 -5.94 -3.89
C GLU A 195 23.98 -5.30 -4.76
N LYS A 196 25.09 -4.82 -4.17
CA LYS A 196 26.48 -4.87 -4.68
C LYS A 196 27.47 -4.33 -3.65
N ALA A 197 28.36 -5.19 -3.16
CA ALA A 197 29.81 -4.92 -3.06
C ALA A 197 30.53 -6.16 -2.48
N THR A 198 30.64 -7.24 -3.25
CA THR A 198 31.79 -8.13 -3.07
C THR A 198 33.00 -7.37 -3.62
N SER A 199 33.81 -6.78 -2.73
CA SER A 199 35.17 -6.38 -3.12
C SER A 199 35.94 -7.67 -3.34
N LYS A 200 36.12 -8.06 -4.62
CA LYS A 200 37.24 -8.90 -4.99
C LYS A 200 38.49 -8.07 -4.71
N ILE A 201 39.10 -8.28 -3.54
CA ILE A 201 40.49 -7.92 -3.32
C ILE A 201 41.29 -8.82 -4.27
N LYS A 202 41.68 -8.24 -5.41
CA LYS A 202 42.69 -8.81 -6.30
C LYS A 202 44.01 -8.73 -5.51
N LYS A 203 44.48 -9.86 -4.98
CA LYS A 203 45.91 -10.00 -4.64
C LYS A 203 46.67 -9.71 -5.93
N LYS A 204 47.40 -8.61 -5.94
CA LYS A 204 48.44 -8.36 -6.93
C LYS A 204 49.68 -9.03 -6.37
N ASP A 205 50.31 -9.82 -7.22
CA ASP A 205 51.48 -10.66 -6.96
C ASP A 205 52.64 -9.89 -6.31
#